data_AF-A0A1C7HRP7-F1
#
_entry.id   AF-A0A1C7HRP7-F1
#
_cell.length_a   1.000
_cell.length_b   1.000
_cell.length_c   1.000
_cell.angle_alpha   90.00
_cell.angle_beta   90.00
_cell.angle_gamma   90.00
#
_symmetry.space_group_name_H-M   'P 1'
#
loop_
_entity.id
_entity.type
_entity.pdbx_description
1 polymer ?
#
loop_
_entity_poly.entity_id
_entity_poly.type
_entity_poly.pdbx_seq_one_letter_code
_entity_poly.pdbx_strand_id
1 'polypeptide(L)'
;MIFYYIDDSMLARNEFATAVLHRFECWMEHHPADLVLVSTAQKNHPQLEHFVDAMKRTTVLASPAQFEFQGVRGDLRNGFLCVEGFPEMQSFSGSFVAYDTKRAACERIYLELFMEHDASDMDSFVEELEEMLSEKLQMLQKKKSILS
;
A
#
# COMPACT_ATOMS: atom_id res chain seq x y z
N MET A 1 -6.09 9.04 -13.82
CA MET A 1 -4.87 9.21 -13.03
C MET A 1 -5.10 8.65 -11.65
N ILE A 2 -4.16 7.82 -11.18
CA ILE A 2 -4.12 7.33 -9.81
C ILE A 2 -2.95 8.02 -9.12
N PHE A 3 -3.19 8.58 -7.94
CA PHE A 3 -2.11 9.17 -7.14
C PHE A 3 -2.28 8.85 -5.66
N TYR A 4 -1.15 8.79 -4.97
CA TYR A 4 -1.08 8.43 -3.56
C TYR A 4 -0.59 9.59 -2.72
N TYR A 5 -1.14 9.72 -1.52
CA TYR A 5 -0.71 10.69 -0.53
C TYR A 5 -0.25 9.96 0.74
N ILE A 6 1.02 10.16 1.10
CA ILE A 6 1.70 9.52 2.23
C ILE A 6 2.27 10.55 3.21
N ASP A 7 2.55 10.10 4.43
CA ASP A 7 3.25 10.86 5.47
C ASP A 7 4.74 10.55 5.50
N ASP A 8 5.59 11.51 5.88
CA ASP A 8 7.03 11.28 6.06
C ASP A 8 7.36 10.31 7.21
N SER A 9 6.44 10.06 8.13
CA SER A 9 6.59 9.00 9.13
C SER A 9 6.75 7.60 8.52
N MET A 10 6.25 7.36 7.30
CA MET A 10 6.51 6.12 6.54
C MET A 10 7.98 5.98 6.11
N LEU A 11 8.72 7.09 6.02
CA LEU A 11 10.11 7.09 5.61
C LEU A 11 11.07 7.02 6.80
N ALA A 12 10.56 6.93 8.03
CA ALA A 12 11.38 6.91 9.25
C ALA A 12 12.25 5.64 9.38
N ARG A 13 13.36 5.72 10.11
CA ARG A 13 14.27 4.60 10.40
C ARG A 13 13.80 3.83 11.64
N ASN A 14 12.68 3.14 11.54
CA ASN A 14 12.20 2.22 12.57
C ASN A 14 11.51 1.02 11.91
N GLU A 15 11.38 -0.09 12.65
CA GLU A 15 10.85 -1.35 12.12
C GLU A 15 9.44 -1.19 11.57
N PHE A 16 8.58 -0.44 12.27
CA PHE A 16 7.21 -0.17 11.84
C PHE A 16 7.16 0.58 10.49
N ALA A 17 7.92 1.67 10.35
CA ALA A 17 7.98 2.46 9.13
C ALA A 17 8.56 1.64 7.96
N THR A 18 9.58 0.83 8.20
CA THR A 18 10.14 -0.08 7.18
C THR A 18 9.09 -1.09 6.70
N ALA A 19 8.35 -1.73 7.60
CA ALA A 19 7.30 -2.68 7.23
C ALA A 19 6.15 -2.01 6.47
N VAL A 20 5.72 -0.83 6.92
CA VAL A 20 4.66 -0.04 6.25
C VAL A 20 5.11 0.42 4.86
N LEU A 21 6.35 0.89 4.72
CA LEU A 21 6.92 1.30 3.44
C LEU A 21 7.01 0.12 2.48
N HIS A 22 7.49 -1.04 2.93
CA HIS A 22 7.53 -2.25 2.12
C HIS A 22 6.14 -2.66 1.62
N ARG A 23 5.13 -2.65 2.49
CA ARG A 23 3.73 -2.94 2.09
C ARG A 23 3.20 -1.93 1.08
N PHE A 24 3.57 -0.66 1.21
CA PHE A 24 3.23 0.38 0.24
C PHE A 24 3.91 0.13 -1.11
N GLU A 25 5.19 -0.25 -1.13
CA GLU A 25 5.92 -0.60 -2.34
C GLU A 25 5.27 -1.79 -3.05
N CYS A 26 4.96 -2.88 -2.32
CA CYS A 26 4.22 -4.03 -2.86
C CYS A 26 2.85 -3.64 -3.42
N TRP A 27 2.13 -2.72 -2.75
CA TRP A 27 0.86 -2.21 -3.27
C TRP A 27 1.06 -1.52 -4.62
N MET A 28 2.09 -0.69 -4.75
CA MET A 28 2.38 0.05 -5.99
C MET A 28 2.82 -0.82 -7.15
N GLU A 29 3.42 -1.99 -6.89
CA GLU A 29 3.72 -2.97 -7.94
C GLU A 29 2.46 -3.48 -8.64
N HIS A 30 1.39 -3.68 -7.87
CA HIS A 30 0.09 -4.15 -8.38
C HIS A 30 -0.82 -3.00 -8.84
N HIS A 31 -0.67 -1.83 -8.23
CA HIS A 31 -1.48 -0.64 -8.47
C HIS A 31 -0.57 0.58 -8.70
N PRO A 32 0.01 0.71 -9.90
CA PRO A 32 0.96 1.77 -10.19
C PRO A 32 0.29 3.15 -10.10
N ALA A 33 0.95 4.08 -9.41
CA ALA A 33 0.55 5.48 -9.35
C ALA A 33 1.31 6.32 -10.39
N ASP A 34 0.63 7.34 -10.89
CA ASP A 34 1.23 8.38 -11.74
C ASP A 34 2.02 9.39 -10.91
N LEU A 35 1.58 9.62 -9.67
CA LEU A 35 2.09 10.63 -8.75
C LEU A 35 2.03 10.14 -7.29
N VAL A 36 3.08 10.40 -6.52
CA VAL A 36 3.11 10.23 -5.07
C VAL A 36 3.37 11.59 -4.42
N LEU A 37 2.49 11.96 -3.52
CA LEU A 37 2.54 13.19 -2.72
C LEU A 37 2.98 12.82 -1.32
N VAL A 38 4.03 13.47 -0.82
CA VAL A 38 4.59 13.20 0.50
C VAL A 38 4.43 14.44 1.38
N SER A 39 3.66 14.31 2.46
CA SER A 39 3.67 15.32 3.52
C SER A 39 4.98 15.21 4.28
N THR A 40 5.82 16.25 4.21
CA THR A 40 7.08 16.31 4.95
C THR A 40 7.13 17.50 5.89
N ALA A 41 7.54 17.29 7.14
CA ALA A 41 7.78 18.37 8.08
C ALA A 41 9.14 19.07 7.86
N GLN A 42 10.11 18.37 7.26
CA GLN A 42 11.47 18.85 7.05
C GLN A 42 11.82 18.90 5.56
N LYS A 43 12.33 20.05 5.09
CA LYS A 43 12.72 20.25 3.69
C LYS A 43 13.84 19.33 3.19
N ASN A 44 14.72 18.88 4.09
CA ASN A 44 15.91 18.06 3.74
C ASN A 44 15.90 16.76 4.54
N HIS A 45 15.03 15.83 4.15
CA HIS A 45 14.94 14.52 4.76
C HIS A 45 15.74 13.51 3.92
N PRO A 46 16.88 12.96 4.40
CA PRO A 46 17.72 12.08 3.58
C PRO A 46 16.98 10.85 3.06
N GLN A 47 16.04 10.27 3.83
CA GLN A 47 15.23 9.16 3.30
C GLN A 47 14.26 9.59 2.21
N LEU A 48 13.83 10.86 2.16
CA LEU A 48 12.99 11.33 1.05
C LEU A 48 13.78 11.33 -0.25
N GLU A 49 15.04 11.77 -0.23
CA GLU A 49 15.90 11.72 -1.41
C GLU A 49 16.09 10.28 -1.90
N HIS A 50 16.35 9.34 -0.98
CA HIS A 50 16.48 7.91 -1.31
C HIS A 50 15.18 7.34 -1.87
N PHE A 51 14.04 7.72 -1.32
CA PHE A 51 12.72 7.31 -1.79
C PHE A 51 12.44 7.85 -3.20
N VAL A 52 12.73 9.12 -3.45
CA VAL A 52 12.61 9.72 -4.79
C VAL A 52 13.50 9.00 -5.80
N ASP A 53 14.74 8.67 -5.43
CA ASP A 53 15.69 7.94 -6.28
C ASP A 53 15.25 6.48 -6.57
N ALA A 54 14.59 5.84 -5.60
CA ALA A 54 13.99 4.51 -5.78
C ALA A 54 12.79 4.56 -6.74
N MET A 55 11.99 5.61 -6.67
CA MET A 55 10.76 5.80 -7.46
C MET A 55 11.00 6.31 -8.89
N LYS A 56 11.92 5.68 -9.64
CA LYS A 56 12.34 6.15 -10.99
C LYS A 56 11.22 6.26 -12.04
N ARG A 57 10.09 5.57 -11.82
CA ARG A 57 8.96 5.51 -12.76
C ARG A 57 7.77 6.37 -12.33
N THR A 58 7.81 6.94 -11.13
CA THR A 58 6.68 7.64 -10.52
C THR A 58 7.12 9.03 -10.12
N THR A 59 6.33 10.05 -10.44
CA THR A 59 6.64 11.40 -10.01
C THR A 59 6.40 11.51 -8.50
N VAL A 60 7.36 12.06 -7.76
CA VAL A 60 7.22 12.29 -6.32
C VAL A 60 7.29 13.79 -6.05
N LEU A 61 6.30 14.33 -5.32
CA LEU A 61 6.30 15.71 -4.83
C LEU A 61 6.22 15.71 -3.32
N ALA A 62 7.02 16.56 -2.68
CA ALA A 62 7.05 16.73 -1.23
C ALA A 62 6.48 18.09 -0.81
N SER A 63 5.86 18.14 0.37
CA SER A 63 5.34 19.38 0.92
C SER A 63 6.47 20.33 1.39
N PRO A 64 6.24 21.65 1.44
CA PRO A 64 5.08 22.37 0.91
C PRO A 64 5.18 22.55 -0.61
N ALA A 65 4.10 22.27 -1.34
CA ALA A 65 4.06 22.45 -2.79
C ALA A 65 2.64 22.73 -3.30
N GLN A 66 2.51 23.74 -4.16
CA GLN A 66 1.35 23.85 -5.05
C GLN A 66 1.67 23.12 -6.34
N PHE A 67 0.74 22.32 -6.83
CA PHE A 67 0.99 21.50 -8.02
C PHE A 67 -0.20 21.51 -8.98
N GLU A 68 0.12 21.38 -10.26
CA GLU A 68 -0.80 21.05 -11.34
C GLU A 68 -0.22 19.87 -12.10
N PHE A 69 -0.86 18.72 -12.01
CA PHE A 69 -0.38 17.49 -12.62
C PHE A 69 -1.51 16.78 -13.36
N GLN A 70 -1.35 16.65 -14.68
CA GLN A 70 -2.35 16.07 -15.59
C GLN A 70 -3.78 16.62 -15.39
N GLY A 71 -3.90 17.92 -15.10
CA GLY A 71 -5.17 18.60 -14.88
C GLY A 71 -5.74 18.51 -13.46
N VAL A 72 -5.06 17.83 -12.54
CA VAL A 72 -5.37 17.87 -11.10
C VAL A 72 -4.58 18.99 -10.45
N ARG A 73 -5.26 19.84 -9.70
CA ARG A 73 -4.66 20.93 -8.93
C ARG A 73 -4.81 20.68 -7.45
N GLY A 74 -3.77 20.99 -6.70
CA GLY A 74 -3.79 20.83 -5.27
C GLY A 74 -2.72 21.64 -4.55
N ASP A 75 -2.94 21.78 -3.25
CA ASP A 75 -2.02 22.39 -2.30
C ASP A 75 -1.60 21.29 -1.30
N LEU A 76 -0.35 20.86 -1.43
CA LEU A 76 0.27 19.87 -0.56
C LEU A 76 0.97 20.62 0.58
N ARG A 77 0.43 20.48 1.79
CA ARG A 77 0.95 21.12 3.00
C ARG A 77 1.48 20.07 3.97
N ASN A 78 2.12 20.53 5.03
CA ASN A 78 2.51 19.66 6.12
C ASN A 78 1.25 19.23 6.91
N GLY A 79 0.96 17.93 6.89
CA GLY A 79 -0.14 17.30 7.63
C GLY A 79 -1.47 17.19 6.89
N PHE A 80 -1.65 17.88 5.77
CA PHE A 80 -2.86 17.75 4.95
C PHE A 80 -2.64 18.08 3.48
N LEU A 81 -3.52 17.49 2.66
CA LEU A 81 -3.57 17.69 1.23
C LEU A 81 -4.96 18.20 0.84
N CYS A 82 -4.99 19.32 0.11
CA CYS A 82 -6.18 19.84 -0.55
C CYS A 82 -6.08 19.57 -2.04
N VAL A 83 -7.03 18.83 -2.61
CA VAL A 83 -7.12 18.60 -4.06
C VAL A 83 -8.47 19.11 -4.55
N GLU A 84 -8.47 19.86 -5.64
CA GLU A 84 -9.71 20.34 -6.25
C GLU A 84 -10.62 19.14 -6.61
N GLY A 85 -11.87 19.19 -6.14
CA GLY A 85 -12.88 18.14 -6.39
C GLY A 85 -12.87 16.97 -5.39
N PHE A 86 -11.99 16.97 -4.40
CA PHE A 86 -11.92 15.94 -3.36
C PHE A 86 -12.02 16.54 -1.95
N PRO A 87 -12.45 15.75 -0.94
CA PRO A 87 -12.38 16.17 0.44
C PRO A 87 -10.92 16.38 0.87
N GLU A 88 -10.71 17.28 1.83
CA GLU A 88 -9.39 17.45 2.44
C GLU A 88 -9.02 16.20 3.23
N MET A 89 -7.79 15.73 3.04
CA MET A 89 -7.30 14.51 3.67
C MET A 89 -6.05 14.79 4.47
N GLN A 90 -6.01 14.25 5.69
CA GLN A 90 -4.82 14.21 6.52
C GLN A 90 -4.03 12.92 6.26
N SER A 91 -2.72 12.98 6.43
CA SER A 91 -1.88 11.78 6.40
C SER A 91 -1.80 11.19 7.81
N PHE A 92 -1.75 9.87 7.93
CA PHE A 92 -1.56 9.18 9.21
C PHE A 92 -0.50 8.09 9.04
N SER A 93 0.36 7.95 10.05
CA SER A 93 1.30 6.83 10.13
C SER A 93 0.57 5.50 9.94
N GLY A 94 1.17 4.57 9.16
CA GLY A 94 0.54 3.28 8.91
C GLY A 94 -0.57 3.28 7.84
N SER A 95 -0.85 4.41 7.18
CA SER A 95 -1.84 4.49 6.10
C SER A 95 -1.39 5.41 4.97
N PHE A 96 -2.02 5.27 3.81
CA PHE A 96 -1.94 6.24 2.73
C PHE A 96 -3.33 6.53 2.19
N VAL A 97 -3.46 7.61 1.41
CA VAL A 97 -4.71 7.95 0.73
C VAL A 97 -4.55 7.73 -0.76
N ALA A 98 -5.45 6.94 -1.34
CA ALA A 98 -5.53 6.69 -2.77
C ALA A 98 -6.59 7.56 -3.42
N TYR A 99 -6.22 8.20 -4.52
CA TYR A 99 -7.11 9.01 -5.33
C TYR A 99 -7.24 8.42 -6.73
N ASP A 100 -8.47 8.16 -7.16
CA ASP A 100 -8.82 7.80 -8.52
C ASP A 100 -9.64 8.92 -9.15
N THR A 101 -8.97 9.72 -9.98
CA THR A 101 -9.58 10.83 -10.73
C THR A 101 -10.62 10.39 -11.75
N LYS A 102 -10.53 9.17 -12.30
CA LYS A 102 -11.50 8.68 -13.29
C LYS A 102 -12.80 8.29 -12.63
N ARG A 103 -12.72 7.74 -11.41
CA ARG A 103 -13.89 7.32 -10.61
C ARG A 103 -14.38 8.39 -9.64
N ALA A 104 -13.67 9.52 -9.53
CA ALA A 104 -13.90 10.54 -8.50
C ALA A 104 -13.93 9.93 -7.09
N ALA A 105 -13.02 8.98 -6.82
CA ALA A 105 -12.93 8.25 -5.57
C ALA A 105 -11.68 8.65 -4.79
N CYS A 106 -11.82 8.74 -3.47
CA CYS A 106 -10.74 9.01 -2.53
C CYS A 106 -10.93 8.11 -1.31
N GLU A 107 -9.96 7.23 -1.06
CA GLU A 107 -10.04 6.24 0.01
C GLU A 107 -8.74 6.18 0.81
N ARG A 108 -8.85 5.91 2.12
CA ARG A 108 -7.69 5.65 2.96
C ARG A 108 -7.46 4.16 3.06
N ILE A 109 -6.21 3.76 2.82
CA ILE A 109 -5.77 2.38 2.89
C ILE A 109 -4.82 2.26 4.09
N TYR A 110 -5.20 1.42 5.04
CA TYR A 110 -4.44 1.15 6.25
C TYR A 110 -3.51 -0.04 6.00
N LEU A 111 -2.21 0.21 6.04
CA LEU A 111 -1.16 -0.79 5.84
C LEU A 111 -0.74 -1.45 7.16
N GLU A 112 -0.98 -0.80 8.29
CA GLU A 112 -0.71 -1.34 9.63
C GLU A 112 -1.65 -2.50 10.01
N LEU A 113 -2.89 -2.51 9.50
CA LEU A 113 -3.92 -3.48 9.86
C LEU A 113 -3.72 -4.87 9.25
N PHE A 114 -2.90 -4.97 8.21
CA PHE A 114 -2.47 -6.24 7.67
C PHE A 114 -1.20 -6.65 8.40
N MET A 115 -1.34 -7.24 9.60
CA MET A 115 -0.24 -8.04 10.15
C MET A 115 0.22 -9.00 9.06
N GLU A 116 1.53 -9.22 8.96
CA GLU A 116 2.12 -10.26 8.11
C GLU A 116 1.32 -11.55 8.28
N HIS A 117 0.41 -11.83 7.36
CA HIS A 117 0.37 -13.18 6.86
C HIS A 117 1.51 -13.18 5.86
N ASP A 118 2.69 -13.52 6.35
CA ASP A 118 3.72 -14.04 5.47
C ASP A 118 2.99 -14.98 4.51
N ALA A 119 3.15 -14.75 3.21
CA ALA A 119 2.52 -15.63 2.22
C ALA A 119 2.88 -17.11 2.49
N SER A 120 3.98 -17.37 3.20
CA SER A 120 4.35 -18.69 3.71
C SER A 120 3.34 -19.33 4.66
N ASP A 121 2.67 -18.57 5.53
CA ASP A 121 1.69 -19.13 6.47
C ASP A 121 0.39 -19.49 5.76
N MET A 122 -0.01 -18.68 4.78
CA MET A 122 -1.15 -18.99 3.91
C MET A 122 -0.86 -20.17 2.99
N ASP A 123 0.33 -20.22 2.39
CA ASP A 123 0.76 -21.33 1.53
C ASP A 123 0.89 -22.63 2.34
N SER A 124 1.47 -22.58 3.55
CA SER A 124 1.53 -23.71 4.48
C SER A 124 0.14 -24.18 4.93
N PHE A 125 -0.80 -23.25 5.16
CA PHE A 125 -2.17 -23.60 5.54
C PHE A 125 -2.94 -24.24 4.37
N VAL A 126 -2.71 -23.77 3.14
CA VAL A 126 -3.29 -24.37 1.93
C VAL A 126 -2.74 -25.77 1.70
N GLU A 127 -1.42 -25.99 1.86
CA GLU A 127 -0.81 -27.33 1.77
C GLU A 127 -1.39 -28.30 2.81
N GLU A 128 -1.51 -27.89 4.08
CA GLU A 128 -2.12 -28.72 5.13
C GLU A 128 -3.59 -29.07 4.82
N LEU A 129 -4.37 -28.13 4.29
CA LEU A 129 -5.75 -28.37 3.87
C LEU A 129 -5.84 -29.37 2.71
N GLU A 130 -4.95 -29.26 1.72
CA GLU A 130 -4.90 -30.17 0.58
C GLU A 130 -4.50 -31.60 1.00
N GLU A 131 -3.57 -31.72 1.95
CA GLU A 131 -3.15 -33.01 2.49
C GLU A 131 -4.29 -33.67 3.29
N MET A 132 -4.95 -32.93 4.19
CA MET A 132 -6.11 -33.42 4.95
C MET A 132 -7.28 -33.86 4.05
N LEU A 133 -7.57 -33.11 2.98
CA LEU A 133 -8.62 -33.47 2.03
C LEU A 133 -8.26 -34.73 1.24
N SER A 134 -7.00 -34.84 0.83
CA SER A 134 -6.48 -36.01 0.11
C SER A 134 -6.53 -37.27 0.96
N GLU A 135 -6.13 -37.19 2.24
CA GLU A 135 -6.25 -38.31 3.19
C GLU A 135 -7.71 -38.75 3.38
N LYS A 136 -8.63 -37.80 3.57
CA LYS A 136 -10.06 -38.13 3.71
C LYS A 136 -10.64 -38.79 2.48
N LEU A 137 -10.27 -38.33 1.28
CA LEU A 137 -10.70 -38.93 0.02
C LEU A 137 -10.16 -40.36 -0.13
N GLN A 138 -8.89 -40.60 0.21
CA GLN A 138 -8.30 -41.94 0.19
C GLN A 138 -8.95 -42.88 1.22
N MET A 139 -9.27 -42.40 2.42
CA MET A 139 -10.01 -43.18 3.43
C MET A 139 -11.41 -43.57 2.95
N LEU A 140 -12.11 -42.66 2.26
CA LEU A 140 -13.42 -42.93 1.67
C LEU A 140 -13.34 -43.94 0.53
N GLN A 141 -12.32 -43.86 -0.32
CA GLN A 141 -12.07 -44.83 -1.39
C GLN A 141 -11.73 -46.22 -0.85
N LYS A 142 -10.86 -46.32 0.17
CA LYS A 142 -10.55 -47.59 0.86
C LYS A 142 -11.77 -48.20 1.54
N LYS A 143 -12.63 -47.39 2.18
CA LYS A 143 -13.90 -47.90 2.75
C LYS A 143 -14.83 -48.45 1.67
N LYS A 144 -14.88 -47.82 0.50
CA LYS A 144 -15.71 -48.27 -0.62
C LYS A 144 -15.19 -49.58 -1.25
N SER A 145 -13.87 -49.81 -1.27
CA SER A 145 -13.28 -51.05 -1.79
C SER A 145 -13.36 -52.24 -0.83
N ILE A 146 -13.56 -52.01 0.48
CA ILE A 146 -13.74 -53.07 1.48
C ILE A 146 -15.20 -53.55 1.54
N LEU A 147 -16.13 -52.72 1.07
CA LEU A 147 -17.58 -52.98 1.05
C LEU A 147 -18.11 -53.44 -0.33
N SER A 148 -17.24 -53.60 -1.33
CA SER A 148 -17.55 -54.23 -2.64
C SER A 148 -16.91 -55.60 -2.70
#